data_AF-A0A1F8ZM74-F1
#
_entry.id   AF-A0A1F8ZM74-F1
#
_cell.length_a   1.000
_cell.length_b   1.000
_cell.length_c   1.000
_cell.angle_alpha   90.00
_cell.angle_beta   90.00
_cell.angle_gamma   90.00
#
_symmetry.space_group_name_H-M   'P 1'
#
loop_
_entity.id
_entity.type
_entity.pdbx_description
1 polymer ?
#
loop_
_entity_poly.entity_id
_entity_poly.type
_entity_poly.pdbx_seq_one_letter_code
_entity_poly.pdbx_strand_id
1 'polypeptide(L)'
;MIELNITLLFQVIGFFVLYLILNTFLYKPVTKLLEERDKNITGAKREAELLEAELQKKLLAYENRLNDTKAKAQEERLRLRQEGLDKERDLLESARKNSLDSIQQAKIKLEKDIQSAITRLKEESKAISKDIAEKILERKVA
;
A
#
# COMPACT_ATOMS: atom_id res chain seq x y z
N MET A 1 51.75 -9.05 -83.91
CA MET A 1 50.61 -9.98 -84.05
C MET A 1 50.49 -10.74 -82.75
N ILE A 2 49.28 -10.95 -82.24
CA ILE A 2 49.10 -11.81 -81.06
C ILE A 2 49.32 -13.24 -81.56
N GLU A 3 50.56 -13.70 -81.47
CA GLU A 3 50.85 -15.11 -81.71
C GLU A 3 50.28 -15.90 -80.54
N LEU A 4 49.30 -16.74 -80.84
CA LEU A 4 48.66 -17.62 -79.87
C LEU A 4 49.62 -18.77 -79.54
N ASN A 5 50.69 -18.46 -78.82
CA ASN A 5 51.73 -19.40 -78.42
C ASN A 5 51.40 -20.02 -77.06
N ILE A 6 51.98 -21.19 -76.76
CA ILE A 6 51.81 -21.90 -75.47
C ILE A 6 52.15 -21.02 -74.25
N THR A 7 53.01 -20.03 -74.44
CA THR A 7 53.34 -18.98 -73.45
C THR A 7 52.12 -18.18 -73.00
N LEU A 8 51.18 -17.88 -73.89
CA LEU A 8 49.92 -17.20 -73.55
C LEU A 8 49.07 -18.08 -72.62
N LEU A 9 49.03 -19.40 -72.88
CA LEU A 9 48.32 -20.35 -72.02
C LEU A 9 48.95 -20.41 -70.62
N PHE A 10 50.29 -20.47 -70.52
CA PHE A 10 50.98 -20.41 -69.24
C PHE A 10 50.77 -19.08 -68.50
N GLN A 11 50.70 -17.95 -69.21
CA GLN A 11 50.42 -16.65 -68.63
C GLN A 11 48.99 -16.56 -68.08
N VAL A 12 47.99 -17.09 -68.81
CA VAL A 12 46.60 -17.17 -68.34
C VAL A 12 46.50 -18.07 -67.11
N ILE A 13 47.14 -19.24 -67.13
CA ILE A 13 47.18 -20.14 -65.96
C ILE A 13 47.83 -19.43 -64.77
N GLY A 14 48.96 -18.75 -64.96
CA GLY A 14 49.64 -17.98 -63.92
C GLY A 14 48.76 -16.86 -63.34
N PHE A 15 48.01 -16.15 -64.18
CA PHE A 15 47.05 -15.13 -63.75
C PHE A 15 45.93 -15.73 -62.90
N PHE A 16 45.35 -16.86 -63.32
CA PHE A 16 44.32 -17.54 -62.53
C PHE A 16 44.84 -18.07 -61.20
N VAL A 17 46.06 -18.63 -61.17
CA VAL A 17 46.71 -19.05 -59.92
C VAL A 17 46.90 -17.85 -58.99
N LEU A 18 47.43 -16.74 -59.49
CA LEU A 18 47.59 -15.51 -58.70
C LEU A 18 46.24 -14.96 -58.22
N TYR A 19 45.22 -14.96 -59.07
CA TYR A 19 43.85 -14.56 -58.72
C TYR A 19 43.29 -15.43 -57.59
N LEU A 20 43.45 -16.76 -57.65
CA LEU A 20 42.98 -17.67 -56.61
C LEU A 20 43.71 -17.45 -55.28
N ILE A 21 45.03 -17.21 -55.33
CA ILE A 21 45.84 -16.86 -54.16
C ILE A 21 45.31 -15.54 -53.57
N LEU A 22 45.19 -14.49 -54.37
CA LEU A 22 44.77 -13.17 -53.90
C LEU A 22 43.33 -13.17 -53.37
N ASN A 23 42.42 -13.90 -54.02
CA ASN A 23 41.04 -14.09 -53.57
C ASN A 23 40.98 -14.77 -52.20
N THR A 24 41.80 -15.80 -51.99
CA THR A 24 41.79 -16.58 -50.75
C THR A 24 42.53 -15.88 -49.62
N PHE A 25 43.68 -15.27 -49.90
CA PHE A 25 44.55 -14.65 -48.90
C PHE A 25 44.27 -13.18 -48.61
N LEU A 26 43.66 -12.43 -49.53
CA LEU A 26 43.48 -10.99 -49.37
C LEU A 26 42.00 -10.59 -49.38
N TYR A 27 41.28 -10.88 -50.45
CA TYR A 27 39.90 -10.39 -50.59
C TYR A 27 38.96 -10.98 -49.54
N LYS A 28 38.95 -12.32 -49.36
CA LYS A 28 38.11 -12.98 -48.34
C LYS A 28 38.37 -12.50 -46.91
N PRO A 29 39.62 -12.42 -46.40
CA PRO A 29 39.83 -11.95 -45.03
C PRO A 29 39.53 -10.46 -44.86
N VAL A 30 39.78 -9.61 -45.87
CA VAL A 30 39.46 -8.18 -45.79
C VAL A 30 37.95 -7.96 -45.75
N THR A 31 37.17 -8.65 -46.59
CA THR A 31 35.70 -8.52 -46.56
C THR A 31 35.11 -9.06 -45.27
N LYS A 32 35.63 -10.19 -44.74
CA LYS A 32 35.21 -10.71 -43.43
C LYS A 32 35.46 -9.71 -42.30
N LEU A 33 36.61 -9.05 -42.30
CA LEU A 33 36.93 -8.04 -41.29
C LEU A 33 35.98 -6.83 -41.38
N LEU A 34 35.64 -6.40 -42.59
CA LEU A 34 34.67 -5.31 -42.80
C LEU A 34 33.26 -5.70 -42.34
N GLU A 35 32.80 -6.91 -42.66
CA GLU A 35 31.52 -7.44 -42.19
C GLU A 35 31.48 -7.59 -40.67
N GLU A 36 32.57 -8.02 -40.04
CA GLU A 36 32.67 -8.14 -38.59
C GLU A 36 32.61 -6.76 -37.91
N ARG A 37 33.33 -5.77 -38.47
CA ARG A 37 33.25 -4.39 -37.99
C ARG A 37 31.84 -3.81 -38.13
N ASP A 38 31.19 -4.02 -39.27
CA ASP A 38 29.85 -3.52 -39.52
C ASP A 38 28.82 -4.18 -38.59
N LYS A 39 28.92 -5.51 -38.39
CA LYS A 39 28.11 -6.25 -37.43
C LYS A 39 28.31 -5.77 -36.00
N ASN A 40 29.55 -5.51 -35.59
CA ASN A 40 29.84 -5.04 -34.23
C ASN A 40 29.28 -3.63 -34.00
N ILE A 41 29.45 -2.72 -34.96
CA ILE A 41 28.95 -1.33 -34.84
C ILE A 41 27.42 -1.30 -34.91
N THR A 42 26.84 -1.94 -35.91
CA THR A 42 25.38 -1.97 -36.11
C THR A 42 24.69 -2.76 -34.99
N GLY A 43 25.30 -3.86 -34.54
CA GLY A 43 24.85 -4.66 -33.41
C GLY A 43 24.86 -3.87 -32.11
N ALA A 44 25.97 -3.21 -31.76
CA ALA A 44 26.08 -2.38 -30.57
C ALA A 44 25.08 -1.20 -30.60
N LYS A 45 24.88 -0.57 -31.76
CA LYS A 45 23.91 0.51 -31.91
C LYS A 45 22.48 0.01 -31.68
N ARG A 46 22.12 -1.13 -32.28
CA ARG A 46 20.80 -1.73 -32.11
C ARG A 46 20.55 -2.17 -30.66
N GLU A 47 21.57 -2.72 -30.00
CA GLU A 47 21.49 -3.09 -28.59
C GLU A 47 21.29 -1.86 -27.70
N ALA A 48 21.99 -0.76 -27.97
CA ALA A 48 21.80 0.51 -27.26
C ALA A 48 20.38 1.07 -27.45
N GLU A 49 19.85 1.06 -28.68
CA GLU A 49 18.48 1.50 -28.97
C GLU A 49 17.42 0.63 -28.25
N LEU A 50 17.63 -0.69 -28.21
CA LEU A 50 16.75 -1.61 -27.47
C LEU A 50 16.82 -1.35 -25.96
N LEU A 51 18.01 -1.14 -25.42
CA LEU A 51 18.22 -0.85 -24.01
C LEU A 51 17.55 0.48 -23.61
N GLU A 52 17.68 1.53 -24.43
CA GLU A 52 16.99 2.80 -24.20
C GLU A 52 15.47 2.63 -24.22
N ALA A 53 14.93 1.90 -25.19
CA ALA A 53 13.49 1.63 -25.28
C ALA A 53 12.98 0.83 -24.07
N GLU A 54 13.73 -0.18 -23.62
CA GLU A 54 13.40 -0.93 -22.40
C GLU A 54 13.48 -0.07 -21.15
N LEU A 55 14.49 0.80 -21.05
CA LEU A 55 14.65 1.71 -19.93
C LEU A 55 13.48 2.68 -19.84
N GLN A 56 13.10 3.31 -20.96
CA GLN A 56 11.93 4.20 -21.02
C GLN A 56 10.64 3.46 -20.62
N LYS A 57 10.45 2.24 -21.13
CA LYS A 57 9.29 1.42 -20.76
C LYS A 57 9.27 1.10 -19.26
N LYS A 58 10.41 0.75 -18.67
CA LYS A 58 10.55 0.48 -17.23
C LYS A 58 10.31 1.73 -16.39
N LEU A 59 10.83 2.89 -16.82
CA LEU A 59 10.61 4.17 -16.15
C LEU A 59 9.13 4.55 -16.15
N LEU A 60 8.46 4.48 -17.31
CA LEU A 60 7.02 4.75 -17.40
C LEU A 60 6.20 3.78 -16.54
N ALA A 61 6.54 2.49 -16.54
CA ALA A 61 5.88 1.51 -15.69
C ALA A 61 6.10 1.80 -14.19
N TYR A 62 7.31 2.24 -13.82
CA TYR A 62 7.66 2.61 -12.45
C TYR A 62 6.92 3.87 -12.00
N GLU A 63 6.88 4.92 -12.82
CA GLU A 63 6.13 6.15 -12.55
C GLU A 63 4.64 5.87 -12.40
N ASN A 64 4.05 5.08 -13.30
CA ASN A 64 2.66 4.66 -13.20
C ASN A 64 2.38 3.89 -11.92
N ARG A 65 3.26 2.95 -11.55
CA ARG A 65 3.11 2.18 -10.30
C ARG A 65 3.24 3.06 -9.07
N LEU A 66 4.15 4.04 -9.07
CA LEU A 66 4.27 5.01 -7.99
C LEU A 66 3.01 5.86 -7.85
N ASN A 67 2.46 6.35 -8.96
CA ASN A 67 1.24 7.14 -8.95
C ASN A 67 0.02 6.34 -8.47
N ASP A 68 -0.15 5.10 -8.96
CA ASP A 68 -1.20 4.18 -8.51
C ASP A 68 -1.07 3.86 -7.01
N THR A 69 0.15 3.59 -6.54
CA THR A 69 0.42 3.32 -5.11
C THR A 69 0.10 4.54 -4.25
N LYS A 70 0.47 5.75 -4.70
CA LYS A 70 0.13 6.99 -4.00
C LYS A 70 -1.38 7.21 -3.96
N ALA A 71 -2.09 6.98 -5.06
CA ALA A 71 -3.54 7.11 -5.12
C ALA A 71 -4.22 6.14 -4.14
N LYS A 72 -3.85 4.86 -4.17
CA LYS A 72 -4.34 3.84 -3.23
C LYS A 72 -4.03 4.18 -1.77
N ALA A 73 -2.83 4.66 -1.48
CA ALA A 73 -2.46 5.08 -0.13
C ALA A 73 -3.30 6.27 0.36
N GLN A 74 -3.63 7.22 -0.51
CA GLN A 74 -4.50 8.33 -0.18
C GLN A 74 -5.94 7.87 0.06
N GLU A 75 -6.46 6.99 -0.79
CA GLU A 75 -7.79 6.38 -0.64
C GLU A 75 -7.89 5.61 0.69
N GLU A 76 -6.92 4.74 0.97
CA GLU A 76 -6.86 3.96 2.22
C GLU A 76 -6.80 4.88 3.44
N ARG A 77 -5.99 5.95 3.38
CA ARG A 77 -5.90 6.95 4.46
C ARG A 77 -7.22 7.67 4.68
N LEU A 78 -7.93 8.04 3.62
CA LEU A 78 -9.24 8.67 3.72
C LEU A 78 -10.27 7.70 4.30
N ARG A 79 -10.26 6.43 3.87
CA ARG A 79 -11.14 5.38 4.40
C ARG A 79 -10.92 5.18 5.90
N LEU A 80 -9.66 4.99 6.32
CA LEU A 80 -9.32 4.83 7.74
C LEU A 80 -9.67 6.05 8.58
N ARG A 81 -9.52 7.27 8.03
CA ARG A 81 -9.95 8.49 8.71
C ARG A 81 -11.46 8.53 8.89
N GLN A 82 -12.22 8.17 7.86
CA GLN A 82 -13.69 8.14 7.92
C GLN A 82 -14.16 7.07 8.93
N GLU A 83 -13.61 5.86 8.86
CA GLU A 83 -13.89 4.80 9.84
C GLU A 83 -13.55 5.22 11.28
N GLY A 84 -12.46 5.98 11.46
CA GLY A 84 -12.08 6.54 12.75
C GLY A 84 -13.10 7.55 13.28
N LEU A 85 -13.55 8.47 12.42
CA LEU A 85 -14.57 9.47 12.77
C LEU A 85 -15.93 8.81 13.08
N ASP A 86 -16.32 7.80 12.31
CA ASP A 86 -17.57 7.08 12.53
C ASP A 86 -17.52 6.32 13.87
N LYS A 87 -16.41 5.62 14.17
CA LYS A 87 -16.20 4.96 15.48
C LYS A 87 -16.18 5.95 16.64
N GLU A 88 -15.54 7.10 16.46
CA GLU A 88 -15.51 8.15 17.48
C GLU A 88 -16.93 8.67 17.76
N ARG A 89 -17.73 8.91 16.71
CA ARG A 89 -19.12 9.34 16.84
C ARG A 89 -19.96 8.28 17.55
N ASP A 90 -19.86 7.02 17.16
CA ASP A 90 -20.61 5.92 17.75
C ASP A 90 -20.24 5.71 19.22
N LEU A 91 -18.96 5.84 19.57
CA LEU A 91 -18.48 5.77 20.95
C LEU A 91 -19.01 6.94 21.78
N LEU A 92 -18.97 8.16 21.23
CA LEU A 92 -19.46 9.36 21.91
C LEU A 92 -20.98 9.28 22.14
N GLU A 93 -21.74 8.80 21.15
CA GLU A 93 -23.19 8.61 21.27
C GLU A 93 -23.52 7.55 22.32
N SER A 94 -22.82 6.41 22.29
CA SER A 94 -22.97 5.35 23.29
C SER A 94 -22.63 5.85 24.70
N ALA A 95 -21.54 6.62 24.85
CA ALA A 95 -21.15 7.21 26.13
C ALA A 95 -22.19 8.21 26.65
N ARG A 96 -22.75 9.05 25.77
CA ARG A 96 -23.84 9.98 26.12
C ARG A 96 -25.09 9.23 26.58
N LYS A 97 -25.48 8.19 25.86
CA LYS A 97 -26.63 7.35 26.21
C LYS A 97 -26.42 6.69 27.57
N ASN A 98 -25.27 6.05 27.79
CA ASN A 98 -24.93 5.42 29.08
C ASN A 98 -24.92 6.42 30.24
N SER A 99 -24.45 7.65 29.99
CA SER A 99 -24.48 8.72 30.99
C SER A 99 -25.91 9.14 31.35
N LEU A 100 -26.77 9.33 30.35
CA LEU A 100 -28.19 9.64 30.56
C LEU A 100 -28.91 8.52 31.32
N ASP A 101 -28.69 7.26 30.93
CA ASP A 101 -29.25 6.08 31.60
C ASP A 101 -28.77 6.01 33.06
N SER A 102 -27.48 6.28 33.31
CA SER A 102 -26.92 6.31 34.67
C SER A 102 -27.55 7.41 35.52
N ILE A 103 -27.76 8.60 34.97
CA ILE A 103 -28.44 9.70 35.67
C ILE A 103 -29.89 9.31 35.99
N GLN A 104 -30.60 8.69 35.05
CA GLN A 104 -31.97 8.25 35.26
C GLN A 104 -32.06 7.17 36.35
N GLN A 105 -31.17 6.18 36.32
CA GLN A 105 -31.09 5.16 37.37
C GLN A 105 -30.75 5.77 38.74
N ALA A 106 -29.83 6.73 38.79
CA ALA A 106 -29.51 7.44 40.03
C ALA A 106 -30.71 8.21 40.59
N LYS A 107 -31.51 8.86 39.74
CA LYS A 107 -32.76 9.52 40.15
C LYS A 107 -33.77 8.54 40.73
N ILE A 108 -34.02 7.41 40.05
CA ILE A 108 -34.94 6.37 40.52
C ILE A 108 -34.48 5.82 41.88
N LYS A 109 -33.18 5.58 42.04
CA LYS A 109 -32.62 5.10 43.31
C LYS A 109 -32.78 6.14 44.42
N LEU A 110 -32.52 7.42 44.11
CA LEU A 110 -32.70 8.52 45.06
C LEU A 110 -34.15 8.65 45.53
N GLU A 111 -35.12 8.59 44.61
CA GLU A 111 -36.54 8.61 44.97
C GLU A 111 -36.93 7.45 45.88
N LYS A 112 -36.42 6.25 45.60
CA LYS A 112 -36.63 5.07 46.45
C LYS A 112 -36.01 5.24 47.84
N ASP A 113 -34.79 5.78 47.91
CA ASP A 113 -34.10 6.03 49.17
C ASP A 113 -34.83 7.09 50.01
N ILE A 114 -35.37 8.14 49.38
CA ILE A 114 -36.21 9.16 50.03
C ILE A 114 -37.48 8.51 50.63
N GLN A 115 -38.19 7.68 49.86
CA GLN A 115 -39.40 7.01 50.37
C GLN A 115 -39.09 6.06 51.55
N SER A 116 -37.97 5.34 51.46
CA SER A 116 -37.48 4.48 52.55
C SER A 116 -37.14 5.29 53.81
N ALA A 117 -36.43 6.41 53.65
CA ALA A 117 -36.10 7.31 54.76
C ALA A 117 -37.35 7.91 55.42
N ILE A 118 -38.34 8.34 54.64
CA ILE A 118 -39.62 8.84 55.17
C ILE A 118 -40.35 7.76 55.96
N THR A 119 -40.32 6.50 55.49
CA THR A 119 -40.96 5.38 56.18
C THR A 119 -40.28 5.10 57.52
N ARG A 120 -38.94 5.05 57.55
CA ARG A 120 -38.16 4.92 58.79
C ARG A 120 -38.42 6.06 59.77
N LEU A 121 -38.42 7.31 59.30
CA LEU A 121 -38.70 8.48 60.14
C LEU A 121 -40.10 8.40 60.79
N LYS A 122 -41.11 7.89 60.07
CA LYS A 122 -42.45 7.67 60.64
C LYS A 122 -42.46 6.58 61.71
N GLU A 123 -41.72 5.49 61.52
CA GLU A 123 -41.57 4.42 62.51
C GLU A 123 -40.85 4.91 63.76
N GLU A 124 -39.72 5.60 63.59
CA GLU A 124 -38.96 6.22 64.69
C GLU A 124 -39.80 7.28 65.43
N SER A 125 -40.55 8.11 64.72
CA SER A 125 -41.44 9.11 65.32
C SER A 125 -42.54 8.46 66.17
N LYS A 126 -43.11 7.33 65.75
CA LYS A 126 -44.08 6.56 66.54
C LYS A 126 -43.42 5.97 67.80
N ALA A 127 -42.22 5.41 67.68
CA ALA A 127 -41.48 4.86 68.80
C ALA A 127 -41.17 5.96 69.84
N ILE A 128 -40.64 7.11 69.41
CA ILE A 128 -40.37 8.26 70.29
C ILE A 128 -41.66 8.77 70.94
N SER A 129 -42.77 8.83 70.19
CA SER A 129 -44.06 9.26 70.73
C SER A 129 -44.58 8.30 71.80
N LYS A 130 -44.38 6.98 71.63
CA LYS A 130 -44.70 5.95 72.64
C LYS A 130 -43.82 6.12 73.89
N ASP A 131 -42.51 6.30 73.71
CA ASP A 131 -41.57 6.52 74.81
C ASP A 131 -41.90 7.78 75.62
N ILE A 132 -42.29 8.87 74.94
CA ILE A 132 -42.74 10.11 75.60
C ILE A 132 -44.03 9.87 76.38
N ALA A 133 -45.02 9.19 75.78
CA ALA A 133 -46.28 8.88 76.44
C ALA A 133 -46.06 8.01 77.70
N GLU A 134 -45.20 6.99 77.62
CA GLU A 134 -44.86 6.13 78.76
C GLU A 134 -44.13 6.90 79.89
N LYS A 135 -43.23 7.84 79.54
CA LYS A 135 -42.52 8.67 80.53
C LYS A 135 -43.44 9.69 81.21
N ILE A 136 -44.40 10.29 80.49
CA ILE A 136 -45.34 11.26 81.06
C ILE A 136 -46.41 10.58 81.93
N LEU A 137 -46.83 9.36 81.58
CA LEU A 137 -47.91 8.66 82.28
C LEU A 137 -47.46 7.81 83.48
N GLU A 138 -46.15 7.71 83.76
CA GLU A 138 -45.54 6.85 84.80
C GLU A 138 -46.07 5.40 84.84
N ARG A 139 -46.66 4.92 83.74
CA ARG A 139 -47.22 3.57 83.61
C ARG A 139 -47.03 3.08 82.18
N LYS A 140 -46.46 1.88 82.04
CA LYS A 140 -46.28 1.22 80.73
C LYS A 140 -47.62 1.11 80.01
N VAL A 141 -47.68 1.60 78.77
CA VAL A 141 -48.87 1.49 77.92
C VAL A 141 -48.57 0.47 76.82
N ALA A 142 -49.31 -0.64 76.85
CA ALA A 142 -49.14 -1.78 75.94
C ALA A 142 -49.32 -1.37 74.48
#